data_AF-A0A2S8FI30-F1
#
_entry.id   AF-A0A2S8FI30-F1
#
_cell.length_a   1.000
_cell.length_b   1.000
_cell.length_c   1.000
_cell.angle_alpha   90.00
_cell.angle_beta   90.00
_cell.angle_gamma   90.00
#
_symmetry.space_group_name_H-M   'P 1'
#
loop_
_entity.id
_entity.type
_entity.pdbx_description
1 polymer ?
#
loop_
_entity_poly.entity_id
_entity_poly.type
_entity_poly.pdbx_seq_one_letter_code
_entity_poly.pdbx_strand_id
1 'polypeptide(L)'
;NATLWRTLKASKLETNLPKLETLADGSIFSSGDITKRDMFTLTFPIDPSQLPLTALRLEVLPDERLPAGGPGRSYYEGRQGDFFLSEMTAKVGEQPIKLTAASHSYGKISIGSGSADAANVLDGDGSTGWGTAQREGEANQLVVNLSEPITGSGDLTIELLFERHFAASLGRFGFRRP
;
A
#
# COMPACT_ATOMS: atom_id res chain seq x y z
N ASN A 1 -11.39 5.15 -23.04
CA ASN A 1 -11.17 3.73 -22.70
C ASN A 1 -10.52 3.64 -21.33
N ALA A 2 -11.07 2.81 -20.43
CA ALA A 2 -10.46 2.55 -19.13
C ALA A 2 -9.32 1.54 -19.29
N THR A 3 -8.16 1.81 -18.69
CA THR A 3 -7.03 0.86 -18.62
C THR A 3 -7.46 -0.39 -17.84
N LEU A 4 -7.18 -1.58 -18.36
CA LEU A 4 -7.44 -2.84 -17.67
C LEU A 4 -6.37 -3.06 -16.60
N TRP A 5 -6.75 -3.40 -15.37
CA TRP A 5 -5.80 -3.66 -14.28
C TRP A 5 -5.79 -5.14 -13.90
N ARG A 6 -4.60 -5.72 -13.71
CA ARG A 6 -4.38 -7.15 -13.43
C ARG A 6 -3.62 -7.33 -12.12
N THR A 7 -3.95 -8.37 -11.36
CA THR A 7 -3.31 -8.69 -10.07
C THR A 7 -1.81 -8.96 -10.21
N LEU A 8 -1.02 -8.35 -9.33
CA LEU A 8 0.33 -8.78 -8.99
C LEU A 8 0.27 -9.69 -7.77
N LYS A 9 0.75 -10.91 -7.89
CA LYS A 9 0.78 -11.89 -6.79
C LYS A 9 2.14 -11.83 -6.11
N ALA A 10 2.15 -11.59 -4.81
CA ALA A 10 3.38 -11.58 -4.03
C ALA A 10 3.91 -13.02 -3.87
N SER A 11 5.22 -13.20 -4.03
CA SER A 11 5.93 -14.45 -3.73
C SER A 11 6.53 -14.46 -2.33
N LYS A 12 6.80 -13.28 -1.76
CA LYS A 12 7.39 -13.12 -0.42
C LYS A 12 6.74 -11.94 0.31
N LEU A 13 6.49 -12.12 1.59
CA LEU A 13 5.92 -11.12 2.50
C LEU A 13 6.79 -11.06 3.75
N GLU A 14 7.31 -9.87 4.07
CA GLU A 14 8.15 -9.64 5.24
C GLU A 14 7.68 -8.40 5.99
N THR A 15 7.80 -8.43 7.31
CA THR A 15 7.46 -7.31 8.18
C THR A 15 8.39 -7.24 9.38
N ASN A 16 8.31 -6.13 10.13
CA ASN A 16 8.95 -6.00 11.43
C ASN A 16 8.23 -6.77 12.55
N LEU A 17 6.90 -6.85 12.54
CA LEU A 17 6.11 -7.55 13.57
C LEU A 17 4.77 -8.11 13.04
N PRO A 18 3.96 -7.38 12.24
CA PRO A 18 2.67 -7.89 11.77
C PRO A 18 2.74 -9.17 10.95
N LYS A 19 1.74 -10.03 11.03
CA LYS A 19 1.66 -11.23 10.19
C LYS A 19 0.91 -10.90 8.90
N LEU A 20 1.53 -11.18 7.75
CA LEU A 20 0.89 -11.04 6.44
C LEU A 20 0.57 -12.41 5.83
N GLU A 21 -0.59 -12.49 5.16
CA GLU A 21 -1.04 -13.67 4.44
C GLU A 21 -1.62 -13.26 3.07
N THR A 22 -1.22 -13.96 2.01
CA THR A 22 -1.87 -13.81 0.69
C THR A 22 -3.15 -14.63 0.63
N LEU A 23 -4.27 -13.98 0.32
CA LEU A 23 -5.59 -14.59 0.15
C LEU A 23 -5.80 -15.14 -1.27
N ALA A 24 -6.85 -15.94 -1.47
CA ALA A 24 -7.16 -16.61 -2.74
C ALA A 24 -7.39 -15.65 -3.92
N ASP A 25 -7.86 -14.43 -3.67
CA ASP A 25 -8.06 -13.38 -4.68
C ASP A 25 -6.77 -12.61 -5.03
N GLY A 26 -5.66 -12.92 -4.35
CA GLY A 26 -4.37 -12.26 -4.48
C GLY A 26 -4.22 -10.98 -3.66
N SER A 27 -5.23 -10.61 -2.86
CA SER A 27 -5.05 -9.60 -1.81
C SER A 27 -4.22 -10.15 -0.65
N ILE A 28 -3.68 -9.26 0.16
CA ILE A 28 -2.85 -9.52 1.33
C ILE A 28 -3.64 -9.05 2.54
N PHE A 29 -3.70 -9.89 3.57
CA PHE A 29 -4.31 -9.59 4.85
C PHE A 29 -3.24 -9.49 5.94
N SER A 30 -3.34 -8.45 6.78
CA SER A 30 -2.43 -8.16 7.87
C SER A 30 -3.12 -8.38 9.22
N SER A 31 -2.46 -9.11 10.11
CA SER A 31 -3.00 -9.55 11.39
C SER A 31 -1.91 -9.64 12.47
N GLY A 32 -2.27 -10.12 13.66
CA GLY A 32 -1.36 -10.24 14.80
C GLY A 32 -1.04 -8.90 15.45
N ASP A 33 0.11 -8.79 16.07
CA ASP A 33 0.52 -7.54 16.72
C ASP A 33 0.86 -6.47 15.66
N ILE A 34 0.80 -5.21 16.09
CA ILE A 34 0.97 -4.02 15.25
C ILE A 34 1.75 -2.98 16.05
N THR A 35 2.64 -2.22 15.40
CA THR A 35 3.44 -1.18 16.08
C THR A 35 3.07 0.22 15.58
N LYS A 36 3.64 1.24 16.24
CA LYS A 36 3.51 2.64 15.78
C LYS A 36 4.29 2.92 14.49
N ARG A 37 5.23 2.04 14.13
CA ARG A 37 6.05 2.12 12.93
C ARG A 37 6.20 0.75 12.31
N ASP A 38 5.29 0.40 11.42
CA ASP A 38 5.35 -0.88 10.70
C ASP A 38 5.94 -0.70 9.30
N MET A 39 6.71 -1.70 8.87
CA MET A 39 7.25 -1.79 7.53
C MET A 39 6.78 -3.10 6.90
N PHE A 40 6.13 -3.02 5.74
CA PHE A 40 5.78 -4.19 4.94
C PHE A 40 6.68 -4.24 3.70
N THR A 41 7.47 -5.29 3.56
CA THR A 41 8.31 -5.55 2.38
C THR A 41 7.69 -6.69 1.58
N LEU A 42 7.34 -6.42 0.33
CA LEU A 42 6.54 -7.29 -0.52
C LEU A 42 7.31 -7.56 -1.81
N THR A 43 7.55 -8.82 -2.14
CA THR A 43 8.25 -9.19 -3.39
C THR A 43 7.27 -9.78 -4.39
N PHE A 44 7.32 -9.28 -5.62
CA PHE A 44 6.50 -9.69 -6.75
C PHE A 44 7.42 -10.15 -7.90
N PRO A 45 7.36 -11.42 -8.32
CA PRO A 45 8.08 -11.87 -9.50
C PRO A 45 7.41 -11.27 -10.75
N ILE A 46 8.20 -10.61 -11.59
CA ILE A 46 7.73 -10.01 -12.83
C ILE A 46 8.16 -10.86 -14.03
N ASP A 47 7.18 -11.46 -14.70
CA ASP A 47 7.35 -12.30 -15.89
C ASP A 47 7.34 -11.47 -17.19
N PRO A 48 7.92 -11.98 -18.31
CA PRO A 48 7.88 -11.29 -19.60
C PRO A 48 6.47 -10.91 -20.08
N SER A 49 5.45 -11.70 -19.73
CA SER A 49 4.04 -11.45 -20.08
C SER A 49 3.41 -10.27 -19.32
N GLN A 50 4.13 -9.73 -18.33
CA GLN A 50 3.68 -8.62 -17.48
C GLN A 50 4.38 -7.31 -17.82
N LEU A 51 5.24 -7.31 -18.85
CA LEU A 51 6.03 -6.17 -19.29
C LEU A 51 5.41 -5.49 -20.52
N PRO A 52 5.66 -4.19 -20.72
CA PRO A 52 6.34 -3.28 -19.80
C PRO A 52 5.46 -2.92 -18.59
N LEU A 53 6.06 -2.84 -17.40
CA LEU A 53 5.37 -2.32 -16.22
C LEU A 53 5.58 -0.81 -16.12
N THR A 54 4.50 -0.05 -16.18
CA THR A 54 4.54 1.42 -16.23
C THR A 54 3.93 2.10 -15.01
N ALA A 55 3.13 1.38 -14.23
CA ALA A 55 2.47 1.89 -13.05
C ALA A 55 2.15 0.76 -12.07
N LEU A 56 1.97 1.13 -10.82
CA LEU A 56 1.48 0.27 -9.75
C LEU A 56 0.21 0.89 -9.17
N ARG A 57 -0.79 0.05 -8.93
CA ARG A 57 -1.99 0.41 -8.18
C ARG A 57 -2.02 -0.38 -6.89
N LEU A 58 -1.97 0.33 -5.77
CA LEU A 58 -2.33 -0.19 -4.46
C LEU A 58 -3.85 -0.08 -4.31
N GLU A 59 -4.53 -1.22 -4.14
CA GLU A 59 -5.93 -1.29 -3.74
C GLU A 59 -5.99 -1.56 -2.24
N VAL A 60 -6.75 -0.77 -1.49
CA VAL A 60 -7.04 -1.01 -0.06
C VAL A 60 -8.49 -1.44 0.04
N LEU A 61 -8.75 -2.54 0.76
CA LEU A 61 -9.99 -3.29 0.66
C LEU A 61 -10.66 -3.43 2.03
N PRO A 62 -12.00 -3.35 2.09
CA PRO A 62 -12.71 -3.63 3.32
C PRO A 62 -12.68 -5.12 3.66
N ASP A 63 -12.78 -5.41 4.95
CA ASP A 63 -12.88 -6.76 5.47
C ASP A 63 -13.51 -6.74 6.86
N GLU A 64 -14.55 -7.55 7.09
CA GLU A 64 -15.30 -7.57 8.35
C GLU A 64 -14.45 -7.95 9.57
N ARG A 65 -13.30 -8.60 9.35
CA ARG A 65 -12.34 -8.95 10.41
C ARG A 65 -11.57 -7.74 10.93
N LEU A 66 -11.58 -6.61 10.20
CA LEU A 66 -10.85 -5.40 10.55
C LEU A 66 -11.71 -4.48 11.43
N PRO A 67 -11.09 -3.67 12.32
CA PRO A 67 -11.77 -2.59 13.02
C PRO A 67 -12.65 -1.76 12.09
N ALA A 68 -13.91 -1.53 12.44
CA ALA A 68 -14.88 -0.78 11.63
C ALA A 68 -15.00 -1.24 10.15
N GLY A 69 -14.60 -2.47 9.80
CA GLY A 69 -14.60 -2.98 8.43
C GLY A 69 -13.37 -2.59 7.60
N GLY A 70 -12.37 -1.93 8.19
CA GLY A 70 -11.11 -1.56 7.53
C GLY A 70 -11.22 -0.35 6.61
N PRO A 71 -10.30 -0.16 5.65
CA PRO A 71 -9.26 -1.10 5.21
C PRO A 71 -8.00 -1.13 6.10
N GLY A 72 -7.90 -0.26 7.10
CA GLY A 72 -6.80 -0.18 8.05
C GLY A 72 -6.99 -0.97 9.33
N ARG A 73 -5.93 -0.99 10.16
CA ARG A 73 -5.87 -1.75 11.42
C ARG A 73 -5.90 -0.89 12.67
N SER A 74 -5.98 0.44 12.53
CA SER A 74 -6.09 1.33 13.69
C SER A 74 -7.27 0.92 14.56
N TYR A 75 -7.07 0.87 15.88
CA TYR A 75 -8.11 0.50 16.83
C TYR A 75 -8.02 1.31 18.13
N TYR A 76 -6.83 1.35 18.73
CA TYR A 76 -6.53 2.09 19.95
C TYR A 76 -5.71 3.34 19.61
N GLU A 77 -5.97 4.47 20.29
CA GLU A 77 -5.40 5.82 20.03
C GLU A 77 -5.74 6.46 18.66
N GLY A 78 -5.95 5.65 17.63
CA GLY A 78 -6.40 6.07 16.30
C GLY A 78 -7.90 5.86 16.07
N ARG A 79 -8.39 6.39 14.95
CA ARG A 79 -9.75 6.11 14.47
C ARG A 79 -9.85 4.64 14.04
N GLN A 80 -10.86 3.92 14.52
CA GLN A 80 -11.03 2.51 14.18
C GLN A 80 -11.13 2.31 12.67
N GLY A 81 -10.38 1.35 12.13
CA GLY A 81 -10.39 0.98 10.72
C GLY A 81 -9.54 1.86 9.81
N ASP A 82 -8.91 2.89 10.37
CA ASP A 82 -8.04 3.80 9.62
C ASP A 82 -6.64 3.22 9.43
N PHE A 83 -5.92 3.75 8.44
CA PHE A 83 -4.50 3.51 8.22
C PHE A 83 -3.79 4.82 7.86
N PHE A 84 -2.47 4.82 7.96
CA PHE A 84 -1.64 5.92 7.50
C PHE A 84 -0.41 5.36 6.79
N LEU A 85 -0.44 5.38 5.46
CA LEU A 85 0.70 5.02 4.61
C LEU A 85 1.59 6.24 4.48
N SER A 86 2.72 6.23 5.15
CA SER A 86 3.68 7.34 5.13
C SER A 86 4.54 7.29 3.88
N GLU A 87 5.10 6.13 3.53
CA GLU A 87 6.00 6.00 2.37
C GLU A 87 5.71 4.74 1.57
N MET A 88 5.90 4.84 0.25
CA MET A 88 5.95 3.73 -0.68
C MET A 88 7.22 3.84 -1.51
N THR A 89 8.09 2.85 -1.40
CA THR A 89 9.28 2.74 -2.26
C THR A 89 9.25 1.45 -3.04
N ALA A 90 10.04 1.39 -4.12
CA ALA A 90 10.17 0.17 -4.90
C ALA A 90 11.58 0.01 -5.47
N LYS A 91 11.96 -1.24 -5.72
CA LYS A 91 13.22 -1.62 -6.39
C LYS A 91 13.04 -2.87 -7.24
N VAL A 92 13.87 -3.04 -8.27
CA VAL A 92 14.01 -4.30 -9.01
C VAL A 92 15.37 -4.90 -8.70
N GLY A 93 15.39 -6.09 -8.10
CA GLY A 93 16.59 -6.59 -7.44
C GLY A 93 17.07 -5.59 -6.38
N GLU A 94 18.29 -5.08 -6.54
CA GLU A 94 18.87 -4.04 -5.66
C GLU A 94 18.82 -2.63 -6.25
N GLN A 95 18.23 -2.44 -7.44
CA GLN A 95 18.17 -1.14 -8.10
C GLN A 95 16.87 -0.41 -7.74
N PRO A 96 16.92 0.73 -7.02
CA PRO A 96 15.73 1.52 -6.73
C PRO A 96 15.05 1.98 -8.02
N ILE A 97 13.72 1.94 -8.05
CA ILE A 97 12.93 2.52 -9.12
C ILE A 97 12.28 3.81 -8.63
N LYS A 98 12.31 4.84 -9.48
CA LYS A 98 11.69 6.12 -9.14
C LYS A 98 10.19 6.08 -9.44
N LEU A 99 9.39 6.26 -8.40
CA LEU A 99 7.95 6.41 -8.48
C LEU A 99 7.58 7.89 -8.66
N THR A 100 6.51 8.16 -9.38
CA THR A 100 6.07 9.53 -9.72
C THR A 100 4.58 9.59 -10.01
N ALA A 101 4.05 10.81 -10.21
CA ALA A 101 2.67 11.08 -10.62
C ALA A 101 1.62 10.32 -9.80
N ALA A 102 1.77 10.33 -8.47
CA ALA A 102 0.84 9.64 -7.58
C ALA A 102 -0.57 10.25 -7.64
N SER A 103 -1.59 9.40 -7.61
CA SER A 103 -3.00 9.79 -7.55
C SER A 103 -3.80 8.80 -6.69
N HIS A 104 -4.95 9.21 -6.17
CA HIS A 104 -5.82 8.35 -5.37
C HIS A 104 -7.30 8.54 -5.71
N SER A 105 -8.14 7.55 -5.40
CA SER A 105 -9.60 7.69 -5.48
C SER A 105 -10.19 8.59 -4.40
N TYR A 106 -9.55 8.63 -3.23
CA TYR A 106 -9.96 9.39 -2.06
C TYR A 106 -8.77 9.56 -1.12
N GLY A 107 -8.72 10.68 -0.39
CA GLY A 107 -7.73 10.92 0.65
C GLY A 107 -8.34 11.73 1.78
N LYS A 108 -8.17 11.26 3.01
CA LYS A 108 -8.49 12.02 4.22
C LYS A 108 -7.69 11.54 5.43
N ILE A 109 -7.13 12.49 6.19
CA ILE A 109 -6.47 12.24 7.48
C ILE A 109 -7.50 12.35 8.60
N SER A 110 -7.54 11.37 9.51
CA SER A 110 -8.47 11.35 10.65
C SER A 110 -8.02 12.26 11.80
N ILE A 111 -6.73 12.24 12.12
CA ILE A 111 -6.13 12.87 13.30
C ILE A 111 -4.90 13.67 12.89
N GLY A 112 -4.81 14.93 13.28
CA GLY A 112 -3.69 15.83 12.98
C GLY A 112 -4.01 16.83 11.86
N SER A 113 -3.00 17.61 11.48
CA SER A 113 -3.06 18.58 10.37
C SER A 113 -2.36 18.02 9.13
N GLY A 114 -2.83 18.38 7.94
CA GLY A 114 -2.22 18.00 6.66
C GLY A 114 -3.24 17.56 5.63
N SER A 115 -2.79 17.40 4.39
CA SER A 115 -3.54 16.74 3.33
C SER A 115 -3.22 15.24 3.30
N ALA A 116 -4.13 14.45 2.76
CA ALA A 116 -3.91 13.03 2.49
C ALA A 116 -3.58 12.83 1.00
N ASP A 117 -2.72 13.69 0.45
CA ASP A 117 -2.44 13.69 -0.98
C ASP A 117 -1.62 12.44 -1.34
N ALA A 118 -1.92 11.84 -2.49
CA ALA A 118 -1.22 10.64 -2.94
C ALA A 118 0.29 10.86 -3.09
N ALA A 119 0.71 12.08 -3.42
CA ALA A 119 2.13 12.43 -3.59
C ALA A 119 2.92 12.38 -2.27
N ASN A 120 2.24 12.49 -1.13
CA ASN A 120 2.89 12.44 0.18
C ASN A 120 3.55 11.08 0.44
N VAL A 121 3.08 10.00 -0.19
CA VAL A 121 3.71 8.67 0.00
C VAL A 121 5.07 8.53 -0.70
N LEU A 122 5.54 9.57 -1.39
CA LEU A 122 6.75 9.58 -2.20
C LEU A 122 7.69 10.75 -1.84
N ASP A 123 7.39 11.53 -0.80
CA ASP A 123 8.11 12.77 -0.50
C ASP A 123 9.31 12.57 0.46
N GLY A 124 9.42 11.39 1.09
CA GLY A 124 10.49 11.06 2.02
C GLY A 124 10.29 11.63 3.42
N ASP A 125 9.11 12.16 3.74
CA ASP A 125 8.71 12.62 5.07
C ASP A 125 7.72 11.65 5.72
N GLY A 126 8.22 10.83 6.65
CA GLY A 126 7.39 9.86 7.39
C GLY A 126 6.21 10.45 8.18
N SER A 127 6.15 11.78 8.34
CA SER A 127 5.04 12.49 9.01
C SER A 127 3.90 12.89 8.07
N THR A 128 4.13 12.92 6.76
CA THR A 128 3.11 13.06 5.71
C THR A 128 2.72 11.66 5.20
N GLY A 129 1.63 11.58 4.44
CA GLY A 129 1.16 10.30 3.91
C GLY A 129 -0.29 10.31 3.45
N TRP A 130 -0.78 9.10 3.19
CA TRP A 130 -2.12 8.83 2.68
C TRP A 130 -2.95 7.99 3.66
N GLY A 131 -4.24 8.32 3.77
CA GLY A 131 -5.23 7.59 4.54
C GLY A 131 -6.62 7.81 3.95
N THR A 132 -7.60 7.00 4.36
CA THR A 132 -8.97 7.03 3.82
C THR A 132 -10.02 7.21 4.91
N ALA A 133 -9.68 7.97 5.94
CA ALA A 133 -10.56 8.21 7.09
C ALA A 133 -11.97 8.65 6.65
N GLN A 134 -13.00 8.22 7.40
CA GLN A 134 -14.42 8.42 7.09
C GLN A 134 -14.97 7.62 5.91
N ARG A 135 -14.15 6.76 5.29
CA ARG A 135 -14.59 5.74 4.33
C ARG A 135 -14.21 4.36 4.81
N GLU A 136 -14.35 4.14 6.11
CA GLU A 136 -14.20 2.81 6.69
C GLU A 136 -15.23 1.86 6.05
N GLY A 137 -14.83 0.61 5.78
CA GLY A 137 -15.67 -0.36 5.08
C GLY A 137 -15.79 -0.14 3.56
N GLU A 138 -15.08 0.83 2.98
CA GLU A 138 -15.04 1.06 1.53
C GLU A 138 -13.68 0.75 0.90
N ALA A 139 -13.70 0.28 -0.36
CA ALA A 139 -12.49 0.09 -1.13
C ALA A 139 -11.99 1.43 -1.71
N ASN A 140 -10.68 1.65 -1.65
CA ASN A 140 -10.02 2.81 -2.24
C ASN A 140 -8.72 2.38 -2.93
N GLN A 141 -8.14 3.27 -3.72
CA GLN A 141 -6.92 2.97 -4.45
C GLN A 141 -5.98 4.17 -4.53
N LEU A 142 -4.70 3.87 -4.57
CA LEU A 142 -3.61 4.79 -4.88
C LEU A 142 -2.84 4.23 -6.09
N VAL A 143 -2.56 5.08 -7.07
CA VAL A 143 -1.81 4.74 -8.28
C VAL A 143 -0.54 5.57 -8.31
N VAL A 144 0.60 4.91 -8.53
CA VAL A 144 1.89 5.55 -8.81
C VAL A 144 2.39 5.13 -10.18
N ASN A 145 2.94 6.06 -10.93
CA ASN A 145 3.62 5.77 -12.18
C ASN A 145 5.09 5.49 -11.90
N LEU A 146 5.71 4.69 -12.75
CA LEU A 146 7.17 4.55 -12.78
C LEU A 146 7.71 5.63 -13.72
N SER A 147 8.77 6.34 -13.32
CA SER A 147 9.39 7.34 -14.19
C SER A 147 9.98 6.71 -15.46
N GLU A 148 10.43 5.46 -15.35
CA GLU A 148 10.90 4.63 -16.45
C GLU A 148 10.21 3.26 -16.39
N PRO A 149 9.68 2.73 -17.50
CA PRO A 149 9.06 1.42 -17.50
C PRO A 149 10.06 0.31 -17.13
N ILE A 150 9.63 -0.64 -16.30
CA ILE A 150 10.38 -1.90 -16.16
C ILE A 150 10.14 -2.71 -17.43
N THR A 151 11.23 -3.09 -18.09
CA THR A 151 11.23 -3.83 -19.37
C THR A 151 11.92 -5.19 -19.27
N GLY A 152 12.54 -5.50 -18.14
CA GLY A 152 13.16 -6.80 -17.85
C GLY A 152 12.39 -7.56 -16.78
N SER A 153 12.47 -8.90 -16.86
CA SER A 153 11.97 -9.76 -15.78
C SER A 153 12.85 -9.68 -14.54
N GLY A 154 12.25 -9.92 -13.38
CA GLY A 154 12.95 -9.91 -12.10
C GLY A 154 12.00 -9.69 -10.94
N ASP A 155 12.56 -9.63 -9.74
CA ASP A 155 11.81 -9.42 -8.52
C ASP A 155 11.61 -7.92 -8.27
N LEU A 156 10.37 -7.46 -8.42
CA LEU A 156 9.93 -6.15 -7.95
C LEU A 156 9.68 -6.25 -6.45
N THR A 157 10.44 -5.50 -5.66
CA THR A 157 10.20 -5.35 -4.23
C THR A 157 9.57 -3.99 -3.97
N ILE A 158 8.48 -3.98 -3.22
CA ILE A 158 7.76 -2.78 -2.76
C ILE A 158 7.86 -2.73 -1.25
N GLU A 159 8.22 -1.58 -0.71
CA GLU A 159 8.19 -1.32 0.73
C GLU A 159 7.09 -0.29 1.05
N LEU A 160 6.30 -0.59 2.08
CA LEU A 160 5.26 0.28 2.61
C LEU A 160 5.57 0.61 4.07
N LEU A 161 5.79 1.88 4.35
CA LEU A 161 6.01 2.38 5.70
C LEU A 161 4.72 2.96 6.27
N PHE A 162 4.35 2.54 7.46
CA PHE A 162 3.25 3.10 8.23
C PHE A 162 3.83 3.70 9.52
N GLU A 163 3.98 5.02 9.56
CA GLU A 163 4.59 5.71 10.69
C GLU A 163 3.64 6.78 11.25
N ARG A 164 3.23 6.61 12.51
CA ARG A 164 2.37 7.56 13.22
C ARG A 164 2.67 7.51 14.71
N HIS A 165 2.11 8.44 15.48
CA HIS A 165 2.17 8.40 16.95
C HIS A 165 1.25 7.33 17.58
N PHE A 166 0.53 6.55 16.76
CA PHE A 166 -0.28 5.39 17.13
C PHE A 166 -0.14 4.29 16.05
N ALA A 167 -0.62 3.08 16.32
CA ALA A 167 -0.54 1.97 15.37
C ALA A 167 -1.58 2.11 14.24
N ALA A 168 -1.12 2.19 12.98
CA ALA A 168 -1.98 2.55 11.84
C ALA A 168 -1.58 1.90 10.49
N SER A 169 -1.16 0.64 10.50
CA SER A 169 -0.84 -0.09 9.25
C SER A 169 -2.09 -0.62 8.52
N LEU A 170 -1.90 -1.00 7.26
CA LEU A 170 -2.98 -1.56 6.42
C LEU A 170 -3.45 -2.93 6.91
N GLY A 171 -4.75 -3.18 6.73
CA GLY A 171 -5.43 -4.42 7.11
C GLY A 171 -5.62 -5.38 5.94
N ARG A 172 -6.28 -4.94 4.87
CA ARG A 172 -6.39 -5.71 3.63
C ARG A 172 -6.10 -4.85 2.42
N PHE A 173 -5.24 -5.33 1.55
CA PHE A 173 -4.78 -4.56 0.39
C PHE A 173 -4.27 -5.48 -0.73
N GLY A 174 -4.01 -4.95 -1.92
CA GLY A 174 -3.44 -5.71 -3.02
C GLY A 174 -2.79 -4.80 -4.05
N PHE A 175 -1.96 -5.37 -4.93
CA PHE A 175 -1.30 -4.63 -5.99
C PHE A 175 -1.81 -5.06 -7.38
N ARG A 176 -1.98 -4.07 -8.26
CA ARG A 176 -2.28 -4.29 -9.67
C ARG A 176 -1.28 -3.59 -10.57
N ARG A 177 -1.17 -4.13 -11.78
CA ARG A 177 -0.50 -3.51 -12.93
C ARG A 177 -1.49 -3.23 -14.06
N PRO A 178 -1.20 -2.27 -14.96
CA PRO A 178 -1.97 -2.11 -16.19
C PRO A 178 -1.78 -3.29 -17.18
#